data_AF-A0A5K1FWP2-F1
#
_entry.id   AF-A0A5K1FWP2-F1
#
_cell.length_a   1.000
_cell.length_b   1.000
_cell.length_c   1.000
_cell.angle_alpha   90.00
_cell.angle_beta   90.00
_cell.angle_gamma   90.00
#
_symmetry.space_group_name_H-M   'P 1'
#
loop_
_entity.id
_entity.type
_entity.pdbx_description
1 polymer ?
#
loop_
_entity_poly.entity_id
_entity_poly.type
_entity_poly.pdbx_seq_one_letter_code
_entity_poly.pdbx_strand_id
1 'polypeptide(L)' 'YVPYVGDSKRAMDEYTSEIFMGGKSTIVLHNTCEDSLLAAPIILDLVLLAELCSRIQLKAEGE' A
#
# COMPACT_ATOMS: atom_id res chain seq x y z
N TYR A 1 -4.90 -19.81 0.88
CA TYR A 1 -4.03 -19.92 -0.31
C TYR A 1 -4.85 -20.55 -1.43
N VAL A 2 -4.92 -19.90 -2.59
CA VAL A 2 -5.69 -20.36 -3.76
C VAL A 2 -4.71 -20.51 -4.93
N PRO A 3 -4.19 -21.71 -5.23
CA PRO A 3 -3.07 -21.88 -6.17
C PRO A 3 -3.34 -21.34 -7.58
N TYR A 4 -4.60 -21.45 -8.04
CA TYR A 4 -5.01 -21.02 -9.37
C TYR A 4 -4.75 -19.53 -9.66
N VAL A 5 -4.78 -18.67 -8.63
CA VAL A 5 -4.61 -17.23 -8.85
C VAL A 5 -3.14 -16.81 -9.00
N GLY A 6 -2.18 -17.66 -8.62
CA GLY A 6 -0.76 -17.34 -8.76
C GLY A 6 -0.38 -16.00 -8.09
N ASP A 7 0.35 -15.15 -8.82
CA ASP A 7 0.73 -13.79 -8.42
C ASP A 7 -0.44 -12.77 -8.53
N SER A 8 -1.51 -13.15 -9.26
CA SER A 8 -2.68 -12.32 -9.51
C SER A 8 -3.65 -12.34 -8.32
N LYS A 9 -3.28 -11.59 -7.29
CA LYS A 9 -4.04 -11.46 -6.04
C LYS A 9 -5.38 -10.78 -6.28
N ARG A 10 -6.38 -11.23 -5.53
CA ARG A 10 -7.74 -10.67 -5.53
C ARG A 10 -8.05 -10.17 -4.13
N ALA A 11 -8.17 -8.85 -3.99
CA ALA A 11 -8.65 -8.21 -2.78
C ALA A 11 -10.15 -7.94 -2.92
N MET A 12 -10.90 -8.26 -1.87
CA MET A 12 -12.34 -8.05 -1.77
C MET A 12 -12.60 -7.36 -0.45
N ASP A 13 -13.05 -6.11 -0.53
CA ASP A 13 -13.26 -5.26 0.64
C ASP A 13 -14.70 -4.75 0.64
N GLU A 14 -15.31 -4.73 1.82
CA GLU A 14 -16.63 -4.14 2.03
C GLU A 14 -16.54 -3.10 3.15
N TYR A 15 -16.93 -1.87 2.84
CA TYR A 15 -16.98 -0.76 3.77
C TYR A 15 -18.42 -0.32 3.97
N THR A 16 -18.97 -0.60 5.15
CA THR A 16 -20.30 -0.12 5.54
C THR A 16 -20.17 1.01 6.56
N SER A 17 -20.70 2.18 6.21
CA SER A 17 -20.70 3.40 7.03
C SER A 17 -22.12 3.84 7.34
N GLU A 18 -22.32 4.46 8.49
CA GLU A 18 -23.56 5.16 8.81
C GLU A 18 -23.52 6.58 8.24
N ILE A 19 -24.61 6.99 7.62
CA ILE A 19 -24.81 8.32 7.04
C ILE A 19 -25.98 9.03 7.73
N PHE A 20 -26.27 10.26 7.29
CA PHE A 20 -27.27 11.11 7.92
C PHE A 20 -28.62 10.41 8.14
N MET A 21 -29.25 10.71 9.28
CA MET A 21 -30.54 10.14 9.71
C MET A 21 -30.55 8.61 9.82
N GLY A 22 -29.44 7.99 10.18
CA GLY A 22 -29.36 6.53 10.38
C GLY A 22 -29.39 5.74 9.08
N GLY A 23 -29.18 6.39 7.93
CA GLY A 23 -28.95 5.70 6.68
C GLY A 23 -27.66 4.89 6.73
N LYS A 24 -27.52 3.89 5.87
CA LYS A 24 -26.29 3.12 5.71
C LYS A 24 -25.79 3.25 4.28
N SER A 25 -24.48 3.44 4.14
CA SER A 25 -23.78 3.47 2.87
C SER A 25 -22.79 2.33 2.84
N THR A 26 -22.93 1.42 1.89
CA THR A 26 -22.04 0.27 1.73
C THR A 26 -21.31 0.37 0.40
N ILE A 27 -19.98 0.28 0.45
CA ILE A 27 -19.10 0.28 -0.72
C ILE A 27 -18.41 -1.08 -0.78
N VAL A 28 -18.56 -1.78 -1.90
CA VAL A 28 -17.88 -3.05 -2.17
C VAL A 28 -16.80 -2.80 -3.21
N LEU A 29 -15.57 -3.17 -2.89
CA LEU A 29 -14.41 -3.04 -3.77
C LEU A 29 -13.85 -4.43 -4.09
N HIS A 30 -13.52 -4.60 -5.36
CA HIS A 30 -12.79 -5.77 -5.84
C HIS A 30 -11.58 -5.28 -6.63
N ASN A 31 -10.38 -5.63 -6.16
CA ASN A 31 -9.13 -5.28 -6.82
C ASN A 31 -8.39 -6.55 -7.23
N THR A 32 -8.01 -6.61 -8.51
CA THR A 32 -7.08 -7.59 -9.04
C THR A 32 -5.74 -6.94 -9.23
N CYS A 33 -4.72 -7.49 -8.59
CA CYS A 33 -3.37 -6.98 -8.70
C CYS A 33 -2.36 -8.11 -8.86
N GLU A 34 -1.32 -7.86 -9.65
CA GLU A 34 -0.12 -8.69 -9.63
C GLU A 34 0.72 -8.25 -8.41
N ASP A 35 0.75 -9.07 -7.36
CA ASP A 35 1.32 -8.72 -6.04
C ASP A 35 2.80 -8.36 -6.18
N SER A 36 3.53 -9.11 -7.01
CA SER A 36 4.95 -8.85 -7.29
C SER A 36 5.17 -7.55 -8.06
N LEU A 37 4.30 -7.21 -9.02
CA LEU A 37 4.41 -5.97 -9.79
C LEU A 37 4.07 -4.73 -8.93
N LEU A 38 3.17 -4.86 -7.96
CA LEU A 38 2.93 -3.80 -6.98
C LEU A 38 4.08 -3.66 -5.97
N ALA A 39 4.70 -4.76 -5.55
CA ALA A 39 5.79 -4.73 -4.58
C ALA A 39 7.11 -4.19 -5.15
N ALA A 40 7.42 -4.51 -6.41
CA ALA A 40 8.68 -4.14 -7.06
C ALA A 40 9.01 -2.63 -7.00
N PRO A 41 8.12 -1.68 -7.38
CA PRO A 41 8.42 -0.26 -7.30
C PRO A 41 8.61 0.24 -5.85
N ILE A 42 7.85 -0.29 -4.90
CA ILE A 42 7.98 0.09 -3.48
C ILE A 42 9.34 -0.35 -2.93
N ILE A 43 9.79 -1.55 -3.29
CA ILE A 43 11.13 -2.03 -2.92
C ILE A 43 12.21 -1.13 -3.51
N LEU A 44 12.07 -0.73 -4.78
CA LEU A 44 13.00 0.20 -5.43
C LEU A 44 13.04 1.55 -4.71
N ASP A 45 11.88 2.12 -4.37
CA ASP A 45 11.79 3.38 -3.63
C ASP A 45 12.51 3.29 -2.28
N LEU A 46 12.27 2.21 -1.52
CA LEU A 46 12.92 2.00 -0.22
C LEU A 46 14.44 1.86 -0.33
N VAL A 47 14.94 1.14 -1.33
CA VAL A 47 16.39 0.99 -1.57
C VAL A 47 17.01 2.33 -1.91
N LEU A 48 16.38 3.11 -2.79
CA LEU A 48 16.87 4.43 -3.18
C LEU A 48 16.89 5.40 -2.00
N LEU A 49 15.82 5.43 -1.20
CA LEU A 49 15.75 6.27 -0.01
C LEU A 49 16.77 5.85 1.05
N ALA A 50 16.94 4.53 1.29
CA ALA A 50 17.92 4.03 2.23
C ALA A 50 19.35 4.40 1.83
N GLU A 51 19.67 4.29 0.54
CA GLU A 51 20.97 4.66 -0.03
C GLU A 51 21.23 6.16 0.15
N LEU A 52 20.27 7.01 -0.22
CA LEU A 52 20.36 8.46 -0.06
C LEU A 52 20.58 8.85 1.41
N CYS A 53 19.78 8.29 2.31
CA CYS A 53 19.88 8.55 3.76
C CYS A 53 21.25 8.13 4.33
N SER A 54 21.92 7.13 3.74
CA SER A 54 23.27 6.73 4.16
C SER A 54 24.37 7.73 3.77
N ARG A 55 24.13 8.58 2.75
CA ARG A 55 25.07 9.60 2.29
C ARG A 55 24.89 10.96 2.96
N ILE A 56 23.69 11.24 3.48
CA ILE A 56 23.38 12.52 4.10
C ILE A 56 23.98 12.56 5.52
N GLN A 57 24.78 13.58 5.79
CA GLN A 57 25.25 13.91 7.13
C GLN A 57 24.51 15.17 7.60
N LEU A 58 23.98 15.13 8.81
CA LEU A 58 23.30 16.25 9.43
C LEU A 58 24.19 16.83 10.53
N LYS A 59 24.27 18.16 10.60
CA LYS A 59 24.92 18.89 11.69
C LYS A 59 23.87 19.72 12.42
N ALA A 60 23.87 19.67 13.75
CA ALA A 60 23.02 20.54 14.55
C ALA A 60 23.53 22.00 14.46
N GLU A 61 22.61 22.95 14.41
CA GLU A 61 22.98 24.37 14.44
C GLU A 61 23.55 24.71 15.82
N GLY A 62 24.83 25.11 15.88
CA GLY A 62 25.54 25.45 17.12
C GLY A 62 26.66 24.48 17.54
N GLU A 63 26.80 23.34 16.87
CA GLU A 63 28.06 22.58 16.79
C GLU A 63 28.83 22.99 15.53
#